data_AF-A0A3P5YKL8-F1
#
_entry.id   AF-A0A3P5YKL8-F1
#
_cell.length_a   1.000
_cell.length_b   1.000
_cell.length_c   1.000
_cell.angle_alpha   90.00
_cell.angle_beta   90.00
_cell.angle_gamma   90.00
#
_symmetry.space_group_name_H-M   'P 1'
#
loop_
_entity.id
_entity.type
_entity.pdbx_description
1 polymer ?
#
loop_
_entity_poly.entity_id
_entity_poly.type
_entity_poly.pdbx_seq_one_letter_code
_entity_poly.pdbx_strand_id
1 'polypeptide(L)'
;MLSCSYVLILWAEVRVRLRCTVPTFNTWSELMEWTCLSTAGAPSVLKMLVTQALVYSVWRQRNNMLHNQSLSPPLVEFKDVNRQVINSINAQRNKKNFKDLMCRWLI
;
A
#
# COMPACT_ATOMS: atom_id res chain seq x y z
N MET A 1 -1.80 -14.22 3.62
CA MET A 1 -1.56 -13.21 2.56
C MET A 1 -0.97 -11.92 3.12
N LEU A 2 -1.24 -11.56 4.38
CA LEU A 2 -0.84 -10.27 4.95
C LEU A 2 0.53 -10.27 5.65
N SER A 3 1.08 -11.45 5.97
CA SER A 3 2.17 -11.59 6.95
C SER A 3 3.33 -12.50 6.50
N CYS A 4 3.39 -12.90 5.22
CA CYS A 4 4.55 -13.67 4.73
C CYS A 4 5.77 -12.77 4.50
N SER A 5 6.97 -13.35 4.46
CA SER A 5 8.25 -12.62 4.30
C SER A 5 8.23 -11.63 3.13
N TYR A 6 7.68 -12.04 1.98
CA TYR A 6 7.51 -11.18 0.81
C TYR A 6 6.69 -9.92 1.11
N VAL A 7 5.56 -10.09 1.81
CA VAL A 7 4.61 -9.02 2.11
C VAL A 7 5.11 -8.13 3.24
N LEU A 8 5.86 -8.68 4.20
CA LEU A 8 6.50 -7.91 5.26
C LEU A 8 7.52 -6.91 4.71
N ILE A 9 8.26 -7.26 3.65
CA ILE A 9 9.15 -6.32 2.96
C ILE A 9 8.35 -5.19 2.31
N LEU A 10 7.22 -5.48 1.66
CA LEU A 10 6.34 -4.44 1.11
C LEU A 10 5.77 -3.52 2.20
N TRP A 11 5.36 -4.08 3.33
CA TRP A 11 4.89 -3.27 4.46
C TRP A 11 5.99 -2.42 5.09
N ALA A 12 7.24 -2.88 5.07
CA ALA A 12 8.39 -2.08 5.50
C ALA A 12 8.58 -0.85 4.60
N GLU A 13 8.46 -1.01 3.28
CA GLU A 13 8.50 0.11 2.34
C GLU A 13 7.33 1.07 2.54
N VAL A 14 6.12 0.55 2.76
CA VAL A 14 4.95 1.38 3.12
C VAL A 14 5.18 2.16 4.41
N ARG A 15 5.79 1.54 5.42
CA ARG A 15 6.12 2.19 6.70
C ARG A 15 7.05 3.38 6.49
N VAL A 16 8.08 3.22 5.66
CA VAL A 16 9.00 4.31 5.30
C VAL A 16 8.26 5.45 4.61
N ARG A 17 7.38 5.13 3.64
CA ARG A 17 6.62 6.14 2.88
C ARG A 17 5.58 6.88 3.71
N LEU A 18 4.83 6.18 4.56
CA LEU A 18 3.79 6.79 5.39
C LEU A 18 4.33 7.46 6.65
N ARG A 19 5.59 7.19 7.01
CA ARG A 19 6.25 7.70 8.22
C ARG A 19 5.41 7.45 9.48
N CYS A 20 4.74 6.30 9.52
CA CYS A 20 3.89 5.90 10.63
C CYS A 20 4.14 4.44 10.99
N THR A 21 3.83 4.05 12.22
CA THR A 21 3.87 2.64 12.62
C THR A 21 2.83 1.86 11.82
N VAL A 22 3.31 0.88 11.05
CA VAL A 22 2.48 -0.11 10.38
C VAL A 22 2.60 -1.40 11.21
N PRO A 23 1.53 -1.83 11.89
CA PRO A 23 1.55 -3.07 12.65
C PRO A 23 1.63 -4.28 11.71
N THR A 24 2.01 -5.44 12.26
CA THR A 24 1.90 -6.70 11.53
C THR A 24 0.46 -7.16 11.57
N PHE A 25 -0.16 -7.31 10.41
CA PHE A 25 -1.55 -7.73 10.30
C PHE A 25 -1.63 -9.26 10.21
N ASN A 26 -2.40 -9.88 11.10
CA ASN A 26 -2.71 -11.30 11.05
C ASN A 26 -4.10 -11.55 10.45
N THR A 27 -5.01 -10.58 10.60
CA THR A 27 -6.38 -10.65 10.09
C THR A 27 -6.70 -9.47 9.17
N TRP A 28 -7.71 -9.67 8.30
CA TRP A 28 -8.22 -8.58 7.47
C TRP A 28 -8.92 -7.50 8.29
N SER A 29 -9.54 -7.87 9.42
CA SER A 29 -10.19 -6.92 10.33
C SER A 29 -9.19 -5.93 10.92
N GLU A 30 -8.06 -6.41 11.44
CA GLU A 30 -6.97 -5.56 11.95
C GLU A 30 -6.46 -4.58 10.88
N LEU A 31 -6.31 -5.07 9.65
CA LEU A 31 -5.88 -4.24 8.52
C LEU A 31 -6.91 -3.14 8.24
N MET A 32 -8.20 -3.49 8.18
CA MET A 32 -9.27 -2.54 7.92
C MET A 32 -9.37 -1.50 9.04
N GLU A 33 -9.32 -1.91 10.30
CA GLU A 33 -9.32 -1.00 11.45
C GLU A 33 -8.17 0.01 11.37
N TRP A 34 -6.95 -0.45 11.08
CA TRP A 34 -5.79 0.44 10.90
C TRP A 34 -5.96 1.44 9.75
N THR A 35 -6.57 1.03 8.63
CA THR A 35 -6.83 1.93 7.49
C THR A 35 -7.88 3.00 7.81
N CYS A 36 -8.88 2.67 8.63
CA CYS A 36 -9.92 3.61 9.04
C CYS A 36 -9.39 4.69 10.01
N LEU A 37 -8.38 4.35 10.81
CA LEU A 37 -7.76 5.29 11.75
C LEU A 37 -6.91 6.35 11.02
N SER A 38 -7.34 7.60 11.06
CA SER A 38 -6.59 8.73 10.51
C SER A 38 -5.53 9.21 11.51
N THR A 39 -4.31 9.47 11.04
CA THR A 39 -3.26 10.12 11.84
C THR A 39 -2.77 11.41 11.17
N ALA A 40 -2.07 12.26 11.93
CA ALA A 40 -1.56 13.53 11.41
C ALA A 40 -0.62 13.36 10.20
N GLY A 41 0.16 12.28 10.16
CA GLY A 41 1.06 11.95 9.06
C GLY A 41 0.41 11.15 7.94
N ALA A 42 -0.46 10.19 8.27
CA ALA A 42 -1.08 9.27 7.33
C ALA A 42 -2.61 9.31 7.46
N PRO A 43 -3.30 10.15 6.66
CA PRO A 43 -4.76 10.18 6.60
C PRO A 43 -5.32 8.81 6.20
N SER A 44 -6.52 8.48 6.69
CA SER A 44 -7.19 7.19 6.40
C SER A 44 -7.32 6.90 4.91
N VAL A 45 -7.62 7.92 4.10
CA VAL A 45 -7.72 7.81 2.63
C VAL A 45 -6.39 7.35 2.02
N LEU A 46 -5.27 7.89 2.49
CA LEU A 46 -3.94 7.49 1.99
C LEU A 46 -3.62 6.05 2.37
N LYS A 47 -3.87 5.67 3.63
CA LYS A 47 -3.68 4.29 4.09
C LYS A 47 -4.51 3.31 3.27
N MET A 48 -5.76 3.65 2.99
CA MET A 48 -6.66 2.79 2.23
C MET A 48 -6.21 2.63 0.77
N LEU A 49 -5.75 3.70 0.10
CA LEU A 49 -5.17 3.62 -1.24
C LEU A 49 -3.93 2.72 -1.28
N VAL A 50 -3.02 2.89 -0.32
CA VAL A 50 -1.79 2.10 -0.22
C VAL A 50 -2.12 0.64 0.05
N THR A 51 -3.02 0.36 0.98
CA THR A 51 -3.48 -1.01 1.27
C THR A 51 -4.11 -1.65 0.04
N GLN A 52 -4.99 -0.94 -0.68
CA GLN A 52 -5.63 -1.47 -1.89
C GLN A 52 -4.59 -1.81 -2.96
N ALA A 53 -3.65 -0.90 -3.23
CA ALA A 53 -2.58 -1.12 -4.22
C ALA A 53 -1.65 -2.28 -3.82
N LEU A 54 -1.26 -2.38 -2.55
CA LEU A 54 -0.40 -3.44 -2.04
C LEU A 54 -1.10 -4.80 -2.09
N VAL A 55 -2.34 -4.90 -1.58
CA VAL A 55 -3.13 -6.13 -1.58
C VAL A 55 -3.34 -6.64 -3.00
N TYR A 56 -3.68 -5.74 -3.92
CA TYR A 56 -3.88 -6.09 -5.32
C TYR A 56 -2.58 -6.57 -5.99
N SER A 57 -1.45 -5.90 -5.72
CA SER A 57 -0.15 -6.29 -6.27
C SER A 57 0.31 -7.65 -5.74
N VAL A 58 0.10 -7.93 -4.45
CA VAL A 58 0.38 -9.25 -3.85
C VAL A 58 -0.48 -10.35 -4.45
N TRP A 59 -1.79 -10.09 -4.63
CA TRP A 59 -2.69 -11.02 -5.30
C TRP A 59 -2.25 -11.29 -6.74
N ARG A 60 -1.92 -10.24 -7.49
CA ARG A 60 -1.43 -10.35 -8.87
C ARG A 60 -0.16 -11.18 -8.93
N GLN A 61 0.77 -10.95 -8.01
CA GLN A 61 2.02 -11.70 -7.97
C GLN A 61 1.82 -13.17 -7.65
N ARG A 62 0.94 -13.48 -6.70
CA ARG A 62 0.59 -14.86 -6.37
C ARG A 62 0.00 -15.59 -7.58
N ASN A 63 -0.85 -14.91 -8.37
CA ASN A 63 -1.38 -15.47 -9.61
C ASN A 63 -0.30 -15.65 -10.68
N ASN A 64 0.63 -14.70 -10.80
CA ASN A 64 1.75 -14.80 -11.73
C ASN A 64 2.65 -16.00 -11.40
N MET A 65 2.89 -16.27 -10.11
CA MET A 65 3.58 -17.48 -9.69
C MET A 65 2.81 -18.76 -10.03
N LEU A 66 1.49 -18.76 -9.84
CA LEU A 66 0.65 -19.93 -10.09
C LEU A 66 0.59 -20.28 -11.59
N HIS A 67 0.44 -19.29 -12.45
CA HIS A 67 0.20 -19.50 -13.88
C HIS A 67 1.46 -19.41 -14.74
N ASN A 68 2.43 -18.58 -14.36
CA ASN A 68 3.63 -18.29 -15.17
C ASN A 68 4.92 -18.70 -14.46
N GLN A 69 4.85 -19.29 -13.25
CA GLN A 69 6.01 -19.69 -12.45
C GLN A 69 7.02 -18.55 -12.20
N SER A 70 6.53 -17.31 -12.23
CA SER A 70 7.36 -16.12 -12.15
C SER A 70 7.09 -15.34 -10.86
N LEU A 71 8.17 -14.99 -10.15
CA LEU A 71 8.14 -14.14 -8.96
C LEU A 71 9.16 -13.00 -9.12
N SER A 72 8.66 -11.81 -9.39
CA SER A 72 9.39 -10.55 -9.24
C SER A 72 9.80 -10.31 -7.78
N PRO A 73 10.98 -9.72 -7.53
CA PRO A 73 11.39 -9.31 -6.20
C PRO A 73 10.43 -8.26 -5.57
N PRO A 74 10.22 -8.26 -4.24
CA PRO A 74 9.30 -7.34 -3.57
C PRO A 74 9.56 -5.86 -3.88
N LEU A 75 10.83 -5.45 -3.93
CA LEU A 75 11.18 -4.04 -4.21
C LEU A 75 10.88 -3.62 -5.65
N VAL A 76 10.90 -4.57 -6.59
CA VAL A 76 10.47 -4.32 -7.97
C VAL A 76 8.95 -4.16 -8.00
N GLU A 77 8.22 -5.03 -7.31
CA GLU A 77 6.77 -4.95 -7.19
C GLU A 77 6.31 -3.66 -6.48
N PHE A 78 7.06 -3.20 -5.48
CA PHE A 78 6.76 -1.96 -4.78
C PHE A 78 6.81 -0.73 -5.69
N LYS A 79 7.59 -0.76 -6.78
CA LYS A 79 7.56 0.32 -7.79
C LYS A 79 6.18 0.41 -8.46
N ASP A 80 5.52 -0.72 -8.69
CA ASP A 80 4.16 -0.74 -9.23
C ASP A 80 3.15 -0.23 -8.19
N VAL A 81 3.26 -0.67 -6.93
CA VAL A 81 2.44 -0.14 -5.81
C VAL A 81 2.57 1.38 -5.74
N ASN A 82 3.79 1.91 -5.73
CA ASN A 82 4.06 3.34 -5.70
C ASN A 82 3.42 4.06 -6.89
N ARG A 83 3.56 3.50 -8.10
CA ARG A 83 2.94 4.06 -9.31
C ARG A 83 1.41 4.07 -9.21
N GLN A 84 0.79 2.98 -8.75
CA GLN A 84 -0.65 2.88 -8.59
C GLN A 84 -1.18 3.92 -7.59
N VAL A 85 -0.49 4.12 -6.46
CA VAL A 85 -0.85 5.14 -5.46
C VAL A 85 -0.76 6.55 -6.05
N ILE A 86 0.36 6.89 -6.70
CA ILE A 86 0.55 8.20 -7.36
C ILE A 86 -0.53 8.46 -8.41
N ASN A 87 -0.80 7.47 -9.27
CA ASN A 87 -1.81 7.59 -10.32
C ASN A 87 -3.21 7.77 -9.72
N SER A 88 -3.54 7.04 -8.65
CA SER A 88 -4.83 7.14 -7.97
C SER A 88 -5.03 8.51 -7.33
N ILE A 89 -3.98 9.05 -6.69
CA ILE A 89 -4.01 10.40 -6.13
C ILE A 89 -4.20 11.44 -7.24
N ASN A 90 -3.43 11.34 -8.32
CA ASN A 90 -3.51 12.26 -9.45
C ASN A 90 -4.87 12.24 -10.14
N ALA A 91 -5.45 11.05 -10.35
CA ALA A 91 -6.77 10.89 -10.95
C ALA A 91 -7.88 11.58 -10.14
N GLN A 92 -7.67 11.77 -8.83
CA GLN A 92 -8.64 12.35 -7.91
C GLN A 92 -8.18 13.68 -7.31
N ARG A 93 -7.12 14.31 -7.85
CA ARG A 93 -6.46 15.50 -7.29
C ARG A 93 -7.38 16.70 -7.02
N ASN A 94 -8.48 16.82 -7.76
CA ASN A 94 -9.44 17.91 -7.61
C ASN A 94 -10.40 17.72 -6.42
N LYS A 95 -10.47 16.51 -5.83
CA LYS A 95 -11.29 16.25 -4.64
C LYS A 95 -10.59 16.81 -3.40
N LYS A 96 -11.36 17.46 -2.51
CA LYS A 96 -10.82 18.08 -1.28
C LYS A 96 -9.94 17.12 -0.46
N ASN A 97 -10.36 15.87 -0.31
CA ASN A 97 -9.65 14.85 0.48
C ASN A 97 -8.32 14.38 -0.15
N PHE A 98 -8.04 14.76 -1.40
CA PHE A 98 -6.88 14.30 -2.17
C PHE A 98 -5.80 15.38 -2.35
N LYS A 99 -6.13 16.64 -2.03
CA LYS A 99 -5.29 17.81 -2.31
C LYS A 99 -3.88 17.68 -1.73
N ASP A 100 -3.77 17.16 -0.50
CA ASP A 100 -2.49 17.06 0.22
C ASP A 100 -1.88 15.66 0.20
N LEU A 101 -2.55 14.67 -0.40
CA LEU A 101 -2.12 13.27 -0.31
C LEU A 101 -0.82 13.02 -1.08
N MET A 102 -0.61 13.70 -2.20
CA MET A 102 0.62 13.56 -2.98
C MET A 102 1.84 14.01 -2.17
N CYS A 103 1.74 15.19 -1.54
CA CYS A 103 2.80 15.71 -0.68
C CYS A 103 3.08 14.74 0.47
N ARG A 104 2.04 14.19 1.10
CA ARG A 104 2.18 13.21 2.19
C ARG A 104 2.78 11.87 1.75
N TRP A 105 2.75 11.54 0.46
CA TRP A 105 3.29 10.30 -0.09
C TRP A 105 4.74 10.43 -0.61
N LEU A 106 5.08 11.60 -1.16
CA LEU A 106 6.39 11.84 -1.80
C LEU A 106 7.45 12.43 -0.86
N ILE A 107 7.03 13.13 0.19
CA ILE A 107 7.93 13.75 1.16
C ILE A 107 8.44 12.68 2.12
#